data_AF-A0ABD1HHL9-F1
#
_entry.id   AF-A0ABD1HHL9-F1
#
_cell.length_a   1.000
_cell.length_b   1.000
_cell.length_c   1.000
_cell.angle_alpha   90.00
_cell.angle_beta   90.00
_cell.angle_gamma   90.00
#
_symmetry.space_group_name_H-M   'P 1'
#
loop_
_entity.id
_entity.type
_entity.pdbx_description
1 polymer ?
#
loop_
_entity_poly.entity_id
_entity_poly.type
_entity_poly.pdbx_seq_one_letter_code
_entity_poly.pdbx_strand_id
1 'polypeptide(L)'
;MGICFSSASVDQSPPQSTTQFSSVATSEATTRSTMTSSSGGSSSTVSGGSCGGSFTPAGQMLAQPNLRVFSLAELKAATRNFRSDSVLGEGGFGKVYKGWLDDRATGKTTIIAVKKLNSESMQGFQEWQSEVNFLGRLSHPNLVKLLGYGLEDTELLLVYEFMAKGSLENHLFGRGASVQPLPWDIRLKILIGAARGLAFLHASDRKVIYRDFKASNILLDGSYHAKISDFGLAKNGPTASRSHVTTQVMGTYGYAAPEYVATGHLYVKSDVYCYGVVLVEMLTGLRALDTNRPSGQHSLGDWIKPHLSDRRKLKSIIDARLEGYPSKSVHHVAQLALNCLETEPKNRPSMQEIVERLEKIGSSSERPREHRAQSGSPHAVSRRGHQPLQYRSPLHPKPEATESYPLPQRS
;
A
#
# COMPACT_ATOMS: atom_id res chain seq x y z
N MET A 1 -30.71 -20.51 -16.12
CA MET A 1 -30.37 -19.54 -15.05
C MET A 1 -28.91 -19.17 -15.23
N GLY A 2 -28.56 -18.29 -16.15
CA GLY A 2 -28.71 -16.83 -16.04
C GLY A 2 -27.31 -16.23 -15.89
N ILE A 3 -26.45 -16.44 -16.89
CA ILE A 3 -25.04 -16.04 -16.93
C ILE A 3 -24.96 -14.82 -17.84
N CYS A 4 -24.65 -13.65 -17.28
CA CYS A 4 -24.49 -12.42 -18.06
C CYS A 4 -23.02 -12.23 -18.45
N PHE A 5 -22.80 -12.18 -19.76
CA PHE A 5 -21.59 -11.77 -20.45
C PHE A 5 -21.32 -10.27 -20.27
N SER A 6 -20.04 -9.89 -20.25
CA SER A 6 -19.60 -8.60 -20.81
C SER A 6 -18.26 -8.81 -21.50
N SER A 7 -18.25 -8.74 -22.83
CA SER A 7 -17.07 -8.70 -23.68
C SER A 7 -17.26 -7.67 -24.79
N ALA A 8 -16.12 -7.19 -25.29
CA ALA A 8 -15.89 -6.38 -26.49
C ALA A 8 -15.90 -4.85 -26.34
N SER A 9 -14.72 -4.29 -26.08
CA SER A 9 -14.33 -3.01 -26.67
C SER A 9 -14.06 -3.24 -28.15
N VAL A 10 -14.81 -2.55 -28.98
CA VAL A 10 -14.76 -2.55 -30.45
C VAL A 10 -13.54 -1.74 -30.91
N ASP A 11 -12.81 -2.32 -31.85
CA ASP A 11 -11.72 -1.72 -32.60
C ASP A 11 -12.26 -0.61 -33.52
N GLN A 12 -11.88 0.64 -33.26
CA GLN A 12 -12.11 1.76 -34.19
C GLN A 12 -10.89 2.69 -34.18
N SER A 13 -10.10 2.57 -35.25
CA SER A 13 -9.06 3.51 -35.66
C SER A 13 -9.62 4.90 -36.00
N PRO A 14 -9.03 6.00 -35.51
CA PRO A 14 -9.24 7.33 -36.08
C PRO A 14 -8.12 7.73 -37.06
N PRO A 15 -8.39 8.71 -37.95
CA PRO A 15 -7.68 8.89 -39.20
C PRO A 15 -6.34 9.63 -39.04
N GLN A 16 -5.45 9.35 -40.00
CA GLN A 16 -4.22 10.11 -40.24
C GLN A 16 -4.57 11.55 -40.67
N SER A 17 -4.00 12.53 -39.99
CA SER A 17 -3.79 13.87 -40.54
C SER A 17 -2.33 14.29 -40.34
N THR A 18 -1.64 14.28 -41.46
CA THR A 18 -0.32 14.85 -41.73
C THR A 18 -0.18 16.29 -41.25
N THR A 19 0.87 16.57 -40.48
CA THR A 19 1.60 17.85 -40.54
C THR A 19 3.09 17.59 -40.40
N GLN A 20 3.80 17.84 -41.50
CA GLN A 20 5.25 17.91 -41.59
C GLN A 20 5.76 19.06 -40.72
N PHE A 21 6.85 18.85 -39.99
CA PHE A 21 7.85 19.92 -39.80
C PHE A 21 9.26 19.34 -39.83
N SER A 22 10.07 20.06 -40.58
CA SER A 22 11.35 19.74 -41.20
C SER A 22 12.51 19.61 -40.21
N SER A 23 13.36 18.62 -40.50
CA SER A 23 14.73 18.46 -39.99
C SER A 23 15.62 19.65 -40.35
N VAL A 24 16.33 20.20 -39.37
CA VAL A 24 17.55 20.96 -39.59
C VAL A 24 18.70 20.18 -38.99
N ALA A 25 19.60 19.74 -39.85
CA ALA A 25 20.89 19.18 -39.52
C ALA A 25 21.87 20.33 -39.24
N THR A 26 22.67 20.18 -38.18
CA THR A 26 23.94 20.89 -38.04
C THR A 26 25.00 19.91 -37.56
N SER A 27 26.07 19.86 -38.34
CA SER A 27 27.24 19.00 -38.26
C SER A 27 28.40 19.67 -37.50
N GLU A 28 29.41 18.85 -37.22
CA GLU A 28 30.81 19.18 -36.84
C GLU A 28 31.11 19.32 -35.32
N ALA A 29 32.23 18.85 -34.75
CA ALA A 29 33.41 18.16 -35.29
C ALA A 29 34.07 17.28 -34.21
N THR A 30 34.79 16.28 -34.69
CA THR A 30 35.65 15.33 -33.98
C THR A 30 36.97 15.98 -33.57
N THR A 31 37.41 15.80 -32.33
CA THR A 31 38.83 15.85 -31.97
C THR A 31 39.22 14.64 -31.13
N ARG A 32 40.30 14.00 -31.58
CA ARG A 32 40.87 12.75 -31.12
C ARG A 32 42.19 13.06 -30.42
N SER A 33 42.38 12.59 -29.21
CA SER A 33 43.68 12.58 -28.54
C SER A 33 43.84 11.28 -27.76
N THR A 34 44.79 10.48 -28.23
CA THR A 34 45.32 9.26 -27.60
C THR A 34 46.54 9.66 -26.77
N MET A 35 46.71 9.15 -25.55
CA MET A 35 48.03 8.76 -24.99
C MET A 35 47.86 7.86 -23.74
N THR A 36 48.30 6.61 -23.90
CA THR A 36 49.16 5.77 -23.04
C THR A 36 48.99 5.67 -21.52
N SER A 37 49.06 4.41 -21.10
CA SER A 37 49.14 3.85 -19.74
C SER A 37 50.45 4.12 -19.00
N SER A 38 50.38 4.35 -17.69
CA SER A 38 51.39 3.85 -16.75
C SER A 38 50.80 3.64 -15.35
N SER A 39 51.27 2.56 -14.74
CA SER A 39 50.99 2.04 -13.41
C SER A 39 51.60 2.87 -12.30
N GLY A 40 50.85 3.10 -11.22
CA GLY A 40 51.37 3.64 -9.96
C GLY A 40 50.37 3.38 -8.83
N GLY A 41 50.68 2.43 -7.97
CA GLY A 41 49.91 2.17 -6.75
C GLY A 41 50.17 3.23 -5.70
N SER A 42 49.11 3.68 -5.03
CA SER A 42 49.18 4.42 -3.78
C SER A 42 47.95 4.09 -2.93
N SER A 43 48.21 3.38 -1.85
CA SER A 43 47.30 3.16 -0.71
C SER A 43 46.94 4.51 -0.09
N SER A 44 45.65 4.84 -0.02
CA SER A 44 45.14 5.90 0.84
C SER A 44 44.02 5.36 1.74
N THR A 45 44.37 5.27 3.01
CA THR A 45 43.52 5.06 4.17
C THR A 45 42.39 6.09 4.20
N VAL A 46 41.14 5.64 4.12
CA VAL A 46 39.97 6.50 4.33
C VAL A 46 39.55 6.36 5.79
N SER A 47 39.93 7.37 6.58
CA SER A 47 39.53 7.53 7.96
C SER A 47 38.04 7.76 8.08
N GLY A 48 37.39 6.99 8.96
CA GLY A 48 35.96 7.05 9.22
C GLY A 48 35.51 8.40 9.76
N GLY A 49 34.62 9.05 9.00
CA GLY A 49 33.78 10.14 9.48
C GLY A 49 32.44 9.59 9.94
N SER A 50 32.30 9.41 11.25
CA SER A 50 30.99 9.20 11.90
C SER A 50 30.24 10.53 11.94
N CYS A 51 29.11 10.61 11.24
CA CYS A 51 28.09 11.62 11.49
C CYS A 51 26.75 10.89 11.73
N GLY A 52 26.12 11.25 12.85
CA GLY A 52 25.10 10.46 13.52
C GLY A 52 23.71 10.52 12.87
N GLY A 53 22.98 9.44 13.11
CA GLY A 53 21.60 9.22 12.69
C GLY A 53 21.30 7.73 12.56
N SER A 54 21.57 6.95 13.61
CA SER A 54 21.32 5.51 13.66
C SER A 54 19.82 5.22 13.58
N PHE A 55 19.30 5.08 12.36
CA PHE A 55 18.13 4.27 12.09
C PHE A 55 18.61 3.08 11.27
N THR A 56 18.55 1.88 11.84
CA THR A 56 18.44 0.67 11.02
C THR A 56 16.95 0.55 10.67
N PRO A 57 16.52 0.83 9.43
CA PRO A 57 15.22 0.36 9.02
C PRO A 57 15.30 -1.17 9.07
N ALA A 58 14.21 -1.86 9.35
CA ALA A 58 14.17 -3.31 9.34
C ALA A 58 14.45 -3.95 7.94
N GLY A 59 15.01 -3.20 6.99
CA GLY A 59 15.38 -3.66 5.67
C GLY A 59 16.78 -3.23 5.25
N GLN A 60 17.33 -3.96 4.30
CA GLN A 60 18.68 -3.80 3.77
C GLN A 60 18.68 -3.95 2.25
N MET A 61 19.58 -3.23 1.59
CA MET A 61 19.88 -3.43 0.17
C MET A 61 21.08 -4.38 0.05
N LEU A 62 20.89 -5.53 -0.58
CA LEU A 62 21.92 -6.54 -0.80
C LEU A 62 22.84 -6.10 -1.95
N ALA A 63 24.14 -6.38 -1.80
CA ALA A 63 25.13 -6.12 -2.87
C ALA A 63 24.83 -6.94 -4.13
N GLN A 64 24.36 -8.18 -3.96
CA GLN A 64 23.96 -9.08 -5.03
C GLN A 64 22.61 -9.74 -4.70
N PRO A 65 21.79 -10.06 -5.71
CA PRO A 65 20.54 -10.76 -5.50
C PRO A 65 20.80 -12.20 -5.02
N ASN A 66 20.21 -12.58 -3.89
CA ASN A 66 20.24 -13.96 -3.40
C ASN A 66 18.96 -14.69 -3.83
N LEU A 67 18.84 -14.91 -5.14
CA LEU A 67 17.67 -15.48 -5.79
C LEU A 67 17.97 -16.90 -6.27
N ARG A 68 17.03 -17.82 -6.01
CA ARG A 68 17.12 -19.17 -6.54
C ARG A 68 16.71 -19.19 -8.02
N VAL A 69 17.49 -19.89 -8.84
CA VAL A 69 17.09 -20.21 -10.21
C VAL A 69 16.23 -21.47 -10.18
N PHE A 70 15.01 -21.38 -10.70
CA PHE A 70 14.06 -22.48 -10.81
C PHE A 70 13.99 -22.98 -12.25
N SER A 71 13.90 -24.30 -12.43
CA SER A 71 13.60 -24.89 -13.76
C SER A 71 12.10 -24.78 -14.09
N LEU A 72 11.76 -24.76 -15.37
CA LEU A 72 10.36 -24.77 -15.79
C LEU A 72 9.65 -26.05 -15.32
N ALA A 73 10.33 -27.20 -15.35
CA ALA A 73 9.80 -28.47 -14.87
C ALA A 73 9.42 -28.43 -13.39
N GLU A 74 10.26 -27.81 -12.55
CA GLU A 74 9.98 -27.63 -11.14
C GLU A 74 8.77 -26.73 -10.90
N LEU A 75 8.67 -25.59 -11.60
CA LEU A 75 7.54 -24.67 -11.45
C LEU A 75 6.25 -25.25 -12.02
N LYS A 76 6.32 -26.05 -13.08
CA LYS A 76 5.19 -26.85 -13.56
C LYS A 76 4.73 -27.84 -12.49
N ALA A 77 5.63 -28.58 -11.86
CA ALA A 77 5.26 -29.50 -10.79
C ALA A 77 4.60 -28.75 -9.61
N ALA A 78 5.21 -27.64 -9.16
CA ALA A 78 4.71 -26.86 -8.03
C ALA A 78 3.32 -26.23 -8.27
N THR A 79 3.03 -25.82 -9.50
CA THR A 79 1.77 -25.17 -9.90
C THR A 79 0.75 -26.12 -10.54
N ARG A 80 1.02 -27.43 -10.51
CA ARG A 80 0.22 -28.48 -11.18
C ARG A 80 0.00 -28.18 -12.67
N ASN A 81 1.08 -27.77 -13.35
CA ASN A 81 1.15 -27.36 -14.74
C ASN A 81 0.32 -26.09 -15.04
N PHE A 82 0.46 -25.07 -14.18
CA PHE A 82 -0.20 -23.76 -14.34
C PHE A 82 -1.72 -23.89 -14.52
N ARG A 83 -2.38 -24.75 -13.73
CA ARG A 83 -3.84 -24.94 -13.83
C ARG A 83 -4.59 -23.64 -13.57
N SER A 84 -5.68 -23.45 -14.30
CA SER A 84 -6.56 -22.28 -14.19
C SER A 84 -7.19 -22.13 -12.80
N ASP A 85 -7.47 -23.23 -12.10
CA ASP A 85 -8.01 -23.24 -10.73
C ASP A 85 -7.00 -22.77 -9.67
N SER A 86 -5.72 -22.65 -10.03
CA SER A 86 -4.66 -22.18 -9.16
C SER A 86 -4.30 -20.71 -9.42
N VAL A 87 -5.01 -20.03 -10.33
CA VAL A 87 -4.79 -18.61 -10.63
C VAL A 87 -5.21 -17.76 -9.43
N LEU A 88 -4.27 -16.93 -8.97
CA LEU A 88 -4.45 -15.95 -7.91
C LEU A 88 -4.84 -14.57 -8.46
N GLY A 89 -4.43 -14.27 -9.70
CA GLY A 89 -4.70 -13.01 -10.38
C GLY A 89 -4.13 -12.99 -11.79
N GLU A 90 -4.66 -12.09 -12.61
CA GLU A 90 -4.24 -11.84 -13.99
C GLU A 90 -4.28 -10.34 -14.25
N GLY A 91 -3.27 -9.82 -14.96
CA GLY A 91 -3.20 -8.41 -15.34
C GLY A 91 -2.27 -8.20 -16.53
N GLY A 92 -1.95 -6.93 -16.84
CA GLY A 92 -1.08 -6.57 -17.96
C GLY A 92 0.33 -7.18 -17.91
N PHE A 93 0.73 -7.68 -16.74
CA PHE A 93 2.05 -8.26 -16.48
C PHE A 93 2.04 -9.79 -16.46
N GLY A 94 0.93 -10.42 -16.86
CA GLY A 94 0.77 -11.87 -16.93
C GLY A 94 -0.11 -12.47 -15.83
N LYS A 95 0.03 -13.79 -15.63
CA LYS A 95 -0.80 -14.58 -14.70
C LYS A 95 0.00 -15.01 -13.49
N VAL A 96 -0.61 -14.94 -12.31
CA VAL A 96 -0.02 -15.39 -11.05
C VAL A 96 -0.70 -16.67 -10.60
N TYR A 97 0.08 -17.72 -10.34
CA TYR A 97 -0.40 -19.03 -9.93
C TYR A 97 0.04 -19.33 -8.49
N LYS A 98 -0.83 -19.99 -7.73
CA LYS A 98 -0.45 -20.60 -6.46
C LYS A 98 0.37 -21.86 -6.72
N GLY A 99 1.45 -22.03 -5.99
CA GLY A 99 2.27 -23.23 -6.04
C GLY A 99 2.63 -23.77 -4.66
N TRP A 100 3.06 -25.03 -4.64
CA TRP A 100 3.56 -25.72 -3.46
C TRP A 100 4.96 -26.26 -3.77
N LEU A 101 5.94 -25.76 -3.03
CA LEU A 101 7.33 -26.14 -3.19
C LEU A 101 7.73 -27.06 -2.03
N ASP A 102 7.97 -28.32 -2.34
CA ASP A 102 8.43 -29.30 -1.37
C ASP A 102 9.95 -29.26 -1.26
N ASP A 103 10.45 -28.89 -0.09
CA ASP A 103 11.87 -29.01 0.21
C ASP A 103 12.18 -30.45 0.61
N ARG A 104 12.83 -31.20 -0.28
CA ARG A 104 13.20 -32.60 -0.05
C ARG A 104 14.18 -32.78 1.10
N ALA A 105 15.00 -31.77 1.42
CA ALA A 105 15.98 -31.87 2.49
C ALA A 105 15.35 -31.68 3.87
N THR A 106 14.33 -30.82 3.98
CA THR A 106 13.66 -30.51 5.26
C THR A 106 12.29 -31.17 5.42
N GLY A 107 11.72 -31.73 4.34
CA GLY A 107 10.36 -32.26 4.31
C GLY A 107 9.28 -31.19 4.39
N LYS A 108 9.64 -29.90 4.29
CA LYS A 108 8.73 -28.77 4.46
C LYS A 108 8.14 -28.33 3.12
N THR A 109 6.82 -28.28 3.04
CA THR A 109 6.11 -27.64 1.93
C THR A 109 5.98 -26.13 2.17
N THR A 110 6.45 -25.33 1.22
CA THR A 110 6.28 -23.87 1.23
C THR A 110 5.28 -23.47 0.15
N ILE A 111 4.28 -22.68 0.52
CA ILE A 111 3.33 -22.12 -0.46
C ILE A 111 4.00 -20.91 -1.12
N ILE A 112 3.96 -20.87 -2.45
CA ILE A 112 4.57 -19.82 -3.28
C ILE A 112 3.55 -19.21 -4.22
N ALA A 113 3.87 -18.03 -4.75
CA ALA A 113 3.18 -17.41 -5.87
C ALA A 113 4.13 -17.36 -7.08
N VAL A 114 3.72 -17.90 -8.22
CA VAL A 114 4.51 -17.95 -9.46
C VAL A 114 3.86 -17.02 -10.48
N LYS A 115 4.51 -15.90 -10.78
CA LYS A 115 4.09 -14.97 -11.85
C LYS A 115 4.73 -15.43 -13.15
N LYS A 116 3.89 -15.81 -14.12
CA LYS A 116 4.26 -16.13 -15.50
C LYS A 116 3.99 -14.89 -16.35
N LEU A 117 5.04 -14.21 -16.79
CA LEU A 117 4.90 -12.98 -17.59
C LEU A 117 4.59 -13.30 -19.04
N ASN A 118 4.00 -12.33 -19.74
CA ASN A 118 3.77 -12.45 -21.18
C ASN A 118 5.09 -12.26 -21.96
N SER A 119 5.64 -13.37 -22.42
CA SER A 119 6.92 -13.46 -23.14
C SER A 119 6.92 -12.82 -24.52
N GLU A 120 5.75 -12.58 -25.13
CA GLU A 120 5.64 -12.05 -26.50
C GLU A 120 5.82 -10.53 -26.56
N SER A 121 5.94 -9.86 -25.41
CA SER A 121 6.09 -8.41 -25.32
C SER A 121 7.49 -8.00 -24.87
N MET A 122 8.09 -7.02 -25.57
CA MET A 122 9.34 -6.36 -25.14
C MET A 122 9.21 -5.79 -23.71
N GLN A 123 8.01 -5.34 -23.36
CA GLN A 123 7.67 -4.82 -22.04
C GLN A 123 7.81 -5.89 -20.94
N GLY A 124 7.32 -7.12 -21.17
CA GLY A 124 7.41 -8.21 -20.19
C GLY A 124 8.84 -8.56 -19.80
N PHE A 125 9.78 -8.56 -20.75
CA PHE A 125 11.20 -8.78 -20.43
C PHE A 125 11.80 -7.63 -19.60
N GLN A 126 11.50 -6.37 -19.94
CA GLN A 126 11.98 -5.22 -19.19
C GLN A 126 11.47 -5.22 -17.74
N GLU A 127 10.19 -5.58 -17.55
CA GLU A 127 9.58 -5.69 -16.22
C GLU A 127 10.18 -6.85 -15.43
N TRP A 128 10.34 -8.03 -16.04
CA TRP A 128 11.01 -9.16 -15.40
C TRP A 128 12.41 -8.77 -14.93
N GLN A 129 13.20 -8.13 -15.80
CA GLN A 129 14.54 -7.68 -15.50
C GLN A 129 14.55 -6.62 -14.39
N SER A 130 13.57 -5.70 -14.41
CA SER A 130 13.37 -4.69 -13.37
C SER A 130 13.09 -5.35 -12.02
N GLU A 131 12.14 -6.30 -11.95
CA GLU A 131 11.79 -7.01 -10.73
C GLU A 131 13.00 -7.76 -10.15
N VAL A 132 13.74 -8.50 -10.98
CA VAL A 132 14.97 -9.20 -10.54
C VAL A 132 16.01 -8.22 -10.00
N ASN A 133 16.18 -7.06 -10.64
CA ASN A 133 17.19 -6.06 -10.25
C ASN A 133 16.83 -5.32 -8.96
N PHE A 134 15.57 -4.95 -8.78
CA PHE A 134 15.09 -4.25 -7.60
C PHE A 134 14.80 -5.23 -6.47
N LEU A 135 13.78 -6.10 -6.60
CA LEU A 135 13.39 -7.01 -5.52
C LEU A 135 14.45 -8.05 -5.18
N GLY A 136 15.28 -8.46 -6.14
CA GLY A 136 16.39 -9.35 -5.83
C GLY A 136 17.36 -8.78 -4.80
N ARG A 137 17.49 -7.45 -4.73
CA ARG A 137 18.42 -6.76 -3.83
C ARG A 137 17.73 -6.10 -2.64
N LEU A 138 16.40 -6.00 -2.61
CA LEU A 138 15.67 -5.31 -1.56
C LEU A 138 15.10 -6.34 -0.58
N SER A 139 15.45 -6.22 0.70
CA SER A 139 14.84 -7.02 1.77
C SER A 139 14.23 -6.08 2.80
N HIS A 140 12.92 -6.14 3.00
CA HIS A 140 12.22 -5.33 4.00
C HIS A 140 10.87 -5.99 4.37
N PRO A 141 10.41 -5.94 5.64
CA PRO A 141 9.16 -6.59 6.08
C PRO A 141 7.90 -6.15 5.34
N ASN A 142 7.90 -4.94 4.78
CA ASN A 142 6.77 -4.40 4.00
C ASN A 142 6.99 -4.41 2.48
N LEU A 143 7.95 -5.20 1.99
CA LEU A 143 8.11 -5.51 0.57
C LEU A 143 7.91 -7.01 0.37
N VAL A 144 7.24 -7.41 -0.72
CA VAL A 144 7.07 -8.83 -1.04
C VAL A 144 8.42 -9.41 -1.42
N LYS A 145 8.76 -10.54 -0.81
CA LYS A 145 10.02 -11.23 -1.05
C LYS A 145 9.98 -12.00 -2.37
N LEU A 146 10.87 -11.62 -3.29
CA LEU A 146 11.21 -12.44 -4.45
C LEU A 146 12.12 -13.59 -3.96
N LEU A 147 11.65 -14.82 -4.13
CA LEU A 147 12.35 -16.04 -3.75
C LEU A 147 13.29 -16.52 -4.86
N GLY A 148 12.93 -16.24 -6.11
CA GLY A 148 13.70 -16.64 -7.26
C GLY A 148 13.02 -16.33 -8.58
N TYR A 149 13.62 -16.83 -9.65
CA TYR A 149 13.13 -16.66 -11.02
C TYR A 149 13.38 -17.92 -11.84
N GLY A 150 12.63 -18.05 -12.94
CA GLY A 150 12.87 -19.05 -13.99
C GLY A 150 12.99 -18.35 -15.33
N LEU A 151 13.98 -18.77 -16.13
CA LEU A 151 14.20 -18.31 -17.50
C LEU A 151 14.61 -19.53 -18.32
N GLU A 152 13.66 -20.05 -19.09
CA GLU A 152 13.87 -21.22 -19.97
C GLU A 152 13.10 -21.00 -21.27
N ASP A 153 13.78 -21.09 -22.41
CA ASP A 153 13.28 -20.69 -23.73
C ASP A 153 12.73 -19.25 -23.75
N THR A 154 11.42 -19.09 -23.96
CA THR A 154 10.72 -17.81 -23.92
C THR A 154 10.02 -17.56 -22.59
N GLU A 155 10.02 -18.53 -21.67
CA GLU A 155 9.24 -18.46 -20.43
C GLU A 155 9.91 -17.59 -19.37
N LEU A 156 9.25 -16.49 -19.03
CA LEU A 156 9.68 -15.54 -17.99
C LEU A 156 8.87 -15.77 -16.71
N LEU A 157 9.52 -16.27 -15.67
CA LEU A 157 8.87 -16.65 -14.42
C LEU A 157 9.51 -15.95 -13.22
N LEU A 158 8.68 -15.48 -12.29
CA LEU A 158 9.09 -14.92 -11.00
C LEU A 158 8.39 -15.68 -9.88
N VAL A 159 9.12 -15.98 -8.81
CA VAL A 159 8.64 -16.77 -7.68
C VAL A 159 8.68 -15.94 -6.41
N TYR A 160 7.55 -15.76 -5.76
CA TYR A 160 7.40 -14.94 -4.56
C TYR A 160 6.88 -15.76 -3.37
N GLU A 161 7.04 -15.19 -2.17
CA GLU A 161 6.25 -15.63 -1.02
C GLU A 161 4.75 -15.50 -1.29
N PHE A 162 3.96 -16.42 -0.74
CA PHE A 162 2.51 -16.39 -0.91
C PHE A 162 1.84 -15.45 0.10
N MET A 163 1.00 -14.55 -0.40
CA MET A 163 0.27 -13.55 0.38
C MET A 163 -1.18 -14.01 0.63
N ALA A 164 -1.42 -14.64 1.78
CA ALA A 164 -2.63 -15.40 2.05
C ALA A 164 -3.95 -14.63 2.00
N LYS A 165 -3.93 -13.30 2.15
CA LYS A 165 -5.12 -12.45 2.10
C LYS A 165 -5.25 -11.68 0.78
N GLY A 166 -4.38 -11.90 -0.19
CA GLY A 166 -4.44 -11.22 -1.48
C GLY A 166 -4.19 -9.71 -1.39
N SER A 167 -4.68 -8.95 -2.37
CA SER A 167 -4.48 -7.50 -2.47
C SER A 167 -5.46 -6.70 -1.62
N LEU A 168 -5.06 -5.52 -1.16
CA LEU A 168 -5.93 -4.55 -0.47
C LEU A 168 -7.14 -4.18 -1.33
N GLU A 169 -6.97 -4.09 -2.65
CA GLU A 169 -8.08 -3.84 -3.59
C GLU A 169 -9.24 -4.84 -3.39
N ASN A 170 -8.94 -6.12 -3.21
CA ASN A 170 -9.97 -7.15 -3.01
C ASN A 170 -10.75 -6.94 -1.70
N HIS A 171 -10.10 -6.39 -0.66
CA HIS A 171 -10.77 -6.09 0.61
C HIS A 171 -11.59 -4.80 0.56
N LEU A 172 -11.17 -3.81 -0.24
CA LEU A 172 -11.89 -2.55 -0.37
C LEU A 172 -13.08 -2.64 -1.34
N PHE A 173 -12.90 -3.31 -2.48
CA PHE A 173 -13.84 -3.26 -3.61
C PHE A 173 -14.35 -4.64 -4.06
N GLY A 174 -13.95 -5.72 -3.38
CA GLY A 174 -14.46 -7.06 -3.64
C GLY A 174 -15.98 -7.12 -3.46
N ARG A 175 -16.63 -7.97 -4.25
CA ARG A 175 -18.09 -8.17 -4.21
C ARG A 175 -18.42 -9.50 -3.55
N GLY A 176 -19.52 -9.53 -2.79
CA GLY A 176 -20.08 -10.76 -2.19
C GLY A 176 -20.12 -10.74 -0.67
N ALA A 177 -20.99 -11.58 -0.09
CA ALA A 177 -21.23 -11.67 1.35
C ALA A 177 -20.00 -12.15 2.17
N SER A 178 -18.97 -12.66 1.50
CA SER A 178 -17.73 -13.14 2.13
C SER A 178 -16.68 -12.04 2.33
N VAL A 179 -16.84 -10.84 1.73
CA VAL A 179 -15.88 -9.74 1.88
C VAL A 179 -16.23 -8.94 3.12
N GLN A 180 -15.57 -9.27 4.23
CA GLN A 180 -15.72 -8.54 5.48
C GLN A 180 -15.04 -7.17 5.38
N PRO A 181 -15.72 -6.07 5.75
CA PRO A 181 -15.10 -4.75 5.79
C PRO A 181 -13.87 -4.75 6.71
N LEU A 182 -12.78 -4.12 6.27
CA LEU A 182 -11.61 -3.96 7.13
C LEU A 182 -11.93 -3.03 8.30
N PRO A 183 -11.74 -3.48 9.56
CA PRO A 183 -11.82 -2.60 10.73
C PRO A 183 -10.83 -1.45 10.66
N TRP A 184 -11.11 -0.35 11.37
CA TRP A 184 -10.30 0.87 11.32
C TRP A 184 -8.84 0.64 11.70
N ASP A 185 -8.59 -0.12 12.76
CA ASP A 185 -7.25 -0.47 13.24
C ASP A 185 -6.46 -1.26 12.20
N ILE A 186 -7.12 -2.21 11.51
CA ILE A 186 -6.49 -2.97 10.42
C ILE A 186 -6.19 -2.07 9.22
N ARG A 187 -7.11 -1.16 8.84
CA ARG A 187 -6.84 -0.16 7.79
C ARG A 187 -5.62 0.68 8.12
N LEU A 188 -5.52 1.19 9.35
CA LEU A 188 -4.39 2.00 9.79
C LEU A 188 -3.09 1.19 9.83
N LYS A 189 -3.12 -0.06 10.31
CA LYS A 189 -1.99 -1.00 10.27
C LYS A 189 -1.45 -1.20 8.85
N ILE A 190 -2.35 -1.39 7.88
CA ILE A 190 -1.99 -1.55 6.46
C ILE A 190 -1.36 -0.29 5.91
N LEU A 191 -1.95 0.88 6.17
CA LEU A 191 -1.41 2.18 5.74
C LEU A 191 0.01 2.42 6.28
N ILE A 192 0.23 2.17 7.57
CA ILE A 192 1.55 2.29 8.20
C ILE A 192 2.55 1.35 7.55
N GLY A 193 2.19 0.06 7.37
CA GLY A 193 3.07 -0.92 6.74
C GLY A 193 3.46 -0.52 5.32
N ALA A 194 2.49 -0.13 4.50
CA ALA A 194 2.75 0.32 3.13
C ALA A 194 3.61 1.61 3.10
N ALA A 195 3.38 2.54 4.03
CA ALA A 195 4.21 3.75 4.15
C ALA A 195 5.66 3.43 4.51
N ARG A 196 5.90 2.49 5.43
CA ARG A 196 7.24 2.02 5.80
C ARG A 196 7.96 1.39 4.61
N GLY A 197 7.25 0.60 3.80
CA GLY A 197 7.79 0.02 2.56
C GLY A 197 8.26 1.10 1.57
N LEU A 198 7.43 2.10 1.28
CA LEU A 198 7.81 3.22 0.40
C LEU A 198 8.92 4.09 1.00
N ALA A 199 8.88 4.37 2.31
CA ALA A 199 9.91 5.14 3.00
C ALA A 199 11.29 4.47 2.86
N PHE A 200 11.34 3.14 3.01
CA PHE A 200 12.56 2.36 2.78
C PHE A 200 13.09 2.50 1.35
N LEU A 201 12.22 2.43 0.33
CA LEU A 201 12.63 2.60 -1.07
C LEU A 201 13.21 4.00 -1.31
N HIS A 202 12.56 5.04 -0.79
CA HIS A 202 12.94 6.43 -0.97
C HIS A 202 14.21 6.81 -0.21
N ALA A 203 14.48 6.14 0.91
CA ALA A 203 15.68 6.35 1.72
C ALA A 203 16.94 5.68 1.16
N SER A 204 16.80 4.76 0.18
CA SER A 204 17.96 4.14 -0.47
C SER A 204 18.84 5.18 -1.17
N ASP A 205 20.14 4.89 -1.30
CA ASP A 205 21.08 5.77 -2.03
C ASP A 205 20.63 6.06 -3.46
N ARG A 206 19.94 5.09 -4.07
CA ARG A 206 19.40 5.18 -5.43
C ARG A 206 18.03 5.85 -5.49
N LYS A 207 17.42 6.17 -4.34
CA LYS A 207 16.08 6.79 -4.20
C LYS A 207 15.06 6.11 -5.12
N VAL A 208 14.91 4.80 -4.98
CA VAL A 208 14.04 4.00 -5.85
C VAL A 208 12.63 4.59 -5.88
N ILE A 209 12.17 4.94 -7.08
CA ILE A 209 10.81 5.42 -7.35
C ILE A 209 9.99 4.22 -7.81
N TYR A 210 8.92 3.92 -7.09
CA TYR A 210 8.11 2.73 -7.30
C TYR A 210 7.14 2.86 -8.49
N ARG A 211 6.59 4.07 -8.71
CA ARG A 211 5.85 4.52 -9.91
C ARG A 211 4.44 3.94 -10.11
N ASP A 212 4.12 2.77 -9.55
CA ASP A 212 2.79 2.14 -9.69
C ASP A 212 2.11 1.85 -8.34
N PHE A 213 2.23 2.78 -7.38
CA PHE A 213 1.63 2.59 -6.04
C PHE A 213 0.10 2.68 -6.09
N LYS A 214 -0.58 1.59 -5.73
CA LYS A 214 -2.05 1.45 -5.77
C LYS A 214 -2.52 0.32 -4.86
N ALA A 215 -3.82 0.26 -4.57
CA ALA A 215 -4.40 -0.76 -3.69
C ALA A 215 -4.18 -2.21 -4.20
N SER A 216 -4.14 -2.45 -5.52
CA SER A 216 -3.93 -3.79 -6.07
C SER A 216 -2.50 -4.33 -5.82
N ASN A 217 -1.52 -3.43 -5.63
CA ASN A 217 -0.11 -3.77 -5.42
C ASN A 217 0.29 -3.78 -3.94
N ILE A 218 -0.68 -3.63 -3.02
CA ILE A 218 -0.48 -3.81 -1.58
C ILE A 218 -1.06 -5.17 -1.22
N LEU A 219 -0.20 -6.17 -1.03
CA LEU A 219 -0.60 -7.52 -0.65
C LEU A 219 -0.59 -7.71 0.86
N LEU A 220 -1.44 -8.62 1.35
CA LEU A 220 -1.67 -8.85 2.77
C LEU A 220 -1.34 -10.29 3.15
N ASP A 221 -0.54 -10.46 4.20
CA ASP A 221 -0.22 -11.78 4.76
C ASP A 221 -1.39 -12.31 5.62
N GLY A 222 -1.20 -13.48 6.25
CA GLY A 222 -2.21 -14.07 7.13
C GLY A 222 -2.63 -13.19 8.33
N SER A 223 -1.82 -12.20 8.70
CA SER A 223 -2.00 -11.31 9.84
C SER A 223 -2.27 -9.86 9.42
N TYR A 224 -2.65 -9.62 8.16
CA TYR A 224 -2.87 -8.29 7.57
C TYR A 224 -1.64 -7.37 7.62
N HIS A 225 -0.42 -7.91 7.64
CA HIS A 225 0.76 -7.09 7.36
C HIS A 225 0.82 -6.78 5.87
N ALA A 226 0.95 -5.49 5.56
CA ALA A 226 1.04 -4.99 4.21
C ALA A 226 2.44 -5.19 3.63
N LYS A 227 2.50 -5.70 2.41
CA LYS A 227 3.72 -5.79 1.61
C LYS A 227 3.49 -5.24 0.20
N ILE A 228 4.36 -4.35 -0.25
CA ILE A 228 4.33 -3.80 -1.61
C ILE A 228 4.84 -4.88 -2.58
N SER A 229 4.08 -5.18 -3.62
CA SER A 229 4.42 -6.15 -4.68
C SER A 229 4.75 -5.44 -6.01
N ASP A 230 5.00 -6.19 -7.08
CA ASP A 230 5.03 -5.70 -8.47
C ASP A 230 5.96 -4.50 -8.75
N PHE A 231 7.25 -4.78 -8.90
CA PHE A 231 8.28 -3.77 -9.12
C PHE A 231 8.61 -3.56 -10.60
N GLY A 232 7.79 -4.09 -11.52
CA GLY A 232 8.07 -4.06 -12.96
C GLY A 232 8.33 -2.67 -13.51
N LEU A 233 7.65 -1.65 -12.96
CA LEU A 233 7.77 -0.25 -13.40
C LEU A 233 8.74 0.61 -12.58
N ALA A 234 9.36 0.04 -11.54
CA ALA A 234 10.25 0.76 -10.63
C ALA A 234 11.47 1.34 -11.37
N LYS A 235 12.01 2.45 -10.84
CA LYS A 235 13.13 3.16 -11.45
C LYS A 235 14.04 3.74 -10.38
N ASN A 236 15.34 3.84 -10.68
CA ASN A 236 16.23 4.63 -9.82
C ASN A 236 15.80 6.11 -9.89
N GLY A 237 15.86 6.78 -8.74
CA GLY A 237 15.63 8.21 -8.65
C GLY A 237 16.72 9.02 -9.34
N PRO A 238 16.56 10.35 -9.35
CA PRO A 238 17.54 11.22 -9.99
C PRO A 238 18.90 11.16 -9.29
N THR A 239 19.97 11.27 -10.08
CA THR A 239 21.33 11.50 -9.56
C THR A 239 21.42 12.87 -8.88
N ALA A 240 22.45 13.07 -8.05
CA ALA A 240 22.57 14.26 -7.19
C ALA A 240 22.45 15.61 -7.92
N SER A 241 22.72 15.68 -9.23
CA SER A 241 22.62 16.89 -10.04
C SER A 241 21.23 17.17 -10.63
N ARG A 242 20.24 16.29 -10.44
CA ARG A 242 18.88 16.42 -11.00
C ARG A 242 17.82 16.33 -9.92
N SER A 243 16.71 17.03 -10.14
CA SER A 243 15.54 16.97 -9.26
C SER A 243 14.53 15.88 -9.64
N HIS A 244 14.60 15.39 -10.88
CA HIS A 244 13.63 14.45 -11.47
C HIS A 244 14.28 13.52 -12.50
N VAL A 245 13.54 12.49 -12.86
CA VAL A 245 13.84 11.58 -13.96
C VAL A 245 12.86 11.84 -15.09
N THR A 246 13.35 12.27 -16.26
CA THR A 246 12.50 12.39 -17.46
C THR A 246 12.29 10.99 -18.04
N THR A 247 11.04 10.57 -18.20
CA THR A 247 10.69 9.23 -18.66
C THR A 247 9.29 9.23 -19.27
N GLN A 248 8.98 8.26 -20.13
CA GLN A 248 7.61 8.05 -20.60
C GLN A 248 6.64 7.95 -19.42
N VAL A 249 5.40 8.43 -19.58
CA VAL A 249 4.36 8.26 -18.56
C VAL A 249 3.91 6.80 -18.53
N MET A 250 4.11 6.12 -17.40
CA MET A 250 3.62 4.76 -17.15
C MET A 250 3.09 4.67 -15.72
N GLY A 251 2.27 3.67 -15.45
CA GLY A 251 1.57 3.46 -14.18
C GLY A 251 0.07 3.41 -14.39
N THR A 252 -0.68 3.38 -13.30
CA THR A 252 -2.13 3.20 -13.36
C THR A 252 -2.88 4.54 -13.37
N TYR A 253 -3.79 4.70 -14.34
CA TYR A 253 -4.67 5.86 -14.42
C TYR A 253 -5.48 6.05 -13.13
N GLY A 254 -5.62 7.30 -12.70
CA GLY A 254 -6.27 7.68 -11.43
C GLY A 254 -5.33 7.80 -10.24
N TYR A 255 -4.12 7.22 -10.31
CA TYR A 255 -3.12 7.32 -9.24
C TYR A 255 -1.97 8.28 -9.58
N ALA A 256 -1.64 8.42 -10.86
CA ALA A 256 -0.47 9.18 -11.30
C ALA A 256 -0.55 10.66 -10.91
N ALA A 257 0.58 11.19 -10.42
CA ALA A 257 0.70 12.58 -10.02
C ALA A 257 0.53 13.54 -11.22
N PRO A 258 -0.14 14.70 -11.05
CA PRO A 258 -0.50 15.58 -12.15
C PRO A 258 0.71 16.12 -12.92
N GLU A 259 1.79 16.47 -12.23
CA GLU A 259 3.03 16.94 -12.85
C GLU A 259 3.66 15.87 -13.74
N TYR A 260 3.57 14.60 -13.32
CA TYR A 260 4.16 13.49 -14.04
C TYR A 260 3.37 13.19 -15.32
N VAL A 261 2.03 13.22 -15.23
CA VAL A 261 1.15 13.08 -16.40
C VAL A 261 1.36 14.22 -17.39
N ALA A 262 1.51 15.45 -16.92
CA ALA A 262 1.64 16.63 -17.78
C ALA A 262 3.00 16.74 -18.47
N THR A 263 4.09 16.32 -17.80
CA THR A 263 5.46 16.63 -18.26
C THR A 263 6.36 15.42 -18.48
N GLY A 264 5.98 14.23 -17.98
CA GLY A 264 6.88 13.07 -17.94
C GLY A 264 8.02 13.20 -16.92
N HIS A 265 8.03 14.25 -16.09
CA HIS A 265 8.99 14.41 -15.00
C HIS A 265 8.56 13.58 -13.79
N LEU A 266 9.33 12.52 -13.52
CA LEU A 266 9.09 11.62 -12.41
C LEU A 266 9.92 12.03 -11.19
N TYR A 267 9.24 12.25 -10.06
CA TYR A 267 9.85 12.61 -8.78
C TYR A 267 9.64 11.49 -7.77
N VAL A 268 10.49 11.41 -6.74
CA VAL A 268 10.22 10.58 -5.54
C VAL A 268 8.87 10.96 -4.92
N LYS A 269 8.49 12.24 -4.98
CA LYS A 269 7.21 12.76 -4.51
C LYS A 269 6.01 12.39 -5.40
N SER A 270 6.23 11.78 -6.57
CA SER A 270 5.13 11.23 -7.37
C SER A 270 4.54 9.99 -6.69
N ASP A 271 5.36 9.14 -6.05
CA ASP A 271 4.88 8.02 -5.23
C ASP A 271 4.07 8.51 -4.01
N VAL A 272 4.43 9.67 -3.44
CA VAL A 272 3.69 10.28 -2.33
C VAL A 272 2.27 10.66 -2.74
N TYR A 273 2.10 11.19 -3.96
CA TYR A 273 0.76 11.48 -4.51
C TYR A 273 -0.06 10.19 -4.66
N CYS A 274 0.54 9.14 -5.24
CA CYS A 274 -0.11 7.84 -5.35
C CYS A 274 -0.50 7.27 -3.97
N TYR A 275 0.35 7.41 -2.96
CA TYR A 275 0.03 7.06 -1.58
C TYR A 275 -1.15 7.87 -1.03
N GLY A 276 -1.20 9.17 -1.34
CA GLY A 276 -2.34 10.04 -1.05
C GLY A 276 -3.65 9.53 -1.62
N VAL A 277 -3.66 9.04 -2.86
CA VAL A 277 -4.84 8.42 -3.48
C VAL A 277 -5.26 7.17 -2.68
N VAL A 278 -4.33 6.29 -2.32
CA VAL A 278 -4.62 5.09 -1.51
C VAL A 278 -5.15 5.46 -0.12
N LEU A 279 -4.68 6.54 0.50
CA LEU A 279 -5.27 7.03 1.77
C LEU A 279 -6.74 7.38 1.58
N VAL A 280 -7.10 8.03 0.46
CA VAL A 280 -8.50 8.36 0.16
C VAL A 280 -9.32 7.10 -0.11
N GLU A 281 -8.80 6.13 -0.88
CA GLU A 281 -9.48 4.85 -1.08
C GLU A 281 -9.73 4.14 0.26
N MET A 282 -8.75 4.15 1.16
CA MET A 282 -8.85 3.56 2.49
C MET A 282 -9.90 4.25 3.38
N LEU A 283 -10.04 5.57 3.28
CA LEU A 283 -11.05 6.32 4.03
C LEU A 283 -12.46 6.14 3.49
N THR A 284 -12.61 6.09 2.17
CA THR A 284 -13.90 6.25 1.49
C THR A 284 -14.48 4.94 0.98
N GLY A 285 -13.64 3.92 0.75
CA GLY A 285 -14.06 2.71 0.05
C GLY A 285 -14.39 2.95 -1.43
N LEU A 286 -14.01 4.11 -1.99
CA LEU A 286 -14.20 4.47 -3.39
C LEU A 286 -12.94 4.12 -4.20
N ARG A 287 -13.13 3.69 -5.46
CA ARG A 287 -12.03 3.42 -6.40
C ARG A 287 -11.37 4.72 -6.89
N ALA A 288 -10.05 4.73 -7.03
CA ALA A 288 -9.28 5.85 -7.58
C ALA A 288 -9.83 6.37 -8.92
N LEU A 289 -10.23 5.47 -9.83
CA LEU A 289 -10.86 5.79 -11.10
C LEU A 289 -12.21 5.06 -11.20
N ASP A 290 -13.28 5.79 -11.52
CA ASP A 290 -14.62 5.24 -11.74
C ASP A 290 -15.38 6.06 -12.79
N THR A 291 -15.58 5.45 -13.96
CA THR A 291 -16.25 6.09 -15.10
C THR A 291 -17.77 6.19 -14.93
N ASN A 292 -18.33 5.60 -13.86
CA ASN A 292 -19.76 5.73 -13.56
C ASN A 292 -20.08 6.97 -12.71
N ARG A 293 -19.06 7.69 -12.23
CA ARG A 293 -19.23 8.95 -11.51
C ARG A 293 -19.56 10.09 -12.49
N PRO A 294 -20.14 11.21 -12.00
CA PRO A 294 -20.35 12.39 -12.83
C PRO A 294 -19.06 12.89 -13.50
N SER A 295 -19.20 13.55 -14.64
CA SER A 295 -18.07 14.18 -15.34
C SER A 295 -17.31 15.12 -14.40
N GLY A 296 -15.97 15.06 -14.45
CA GLY A 296 -15.07 15.77 -13.53
C GLY A 296 -14.85 15.06 -12.18
N GLN A 297 -15.54 13.95 -11.90
CA GLN A 297 -15.38 13.17 -10.67
C GLN A 297 -14.84 11.75 -10.88
N HIS A 298 -14.46 11.40 -12.12
CA HIS A 298 -13.96 10.07 -12.44
C HIS A 298 -12.72 9.71 -11.62
N SER A 299 -11.75 10.62 -11.52
CA SER A 299 -10.53 10.45 -10.71
C SER A 299 -10.74 11.01 -9.30
N LEU A 300 -10.42 10.25 -8.26
CA LEU A 300 -10.56 10.70 -6.86
C LEU A 300 -9.66 11.90 -6.52
N GLY A 301 -8.54 12.09 -7.22
CA GLY A 301 -7.47 12.99 -6.77
C GLY A 301 -7.91 14.42 -6.46
N ASP A 302 -8.72 15.04 -7.34
CA ASP A 302 -9.00 16.49 -7.24
C ASP A 302 -10.34 16.83 -6.60
N TRP A 303 -11.45 16.21 -7.03
CA TRP A 303 -12.79 16.59 -6.55
C TRP A 303 -13.01 16.27 -5.06
N ILE A 304 -12.25 15.31 -4.50
CA ILE A 304 -12.40 14.91 -3.10
C ILE A 304 -11.79 15.92 -2.13
N LYS A 305 -10.85 16.76 -2.58
CA LYS A 305 -10.06 17.67 -1.71
C LYS A 305 -10.96 18.57 -0.82
N PRO A 306 -12.03 19.21 -1.32
CA PRO A 306 -12.93 20.01 -0.48
C PRO A 306 -13.71 19.20 0.57
N HIS A 307 -13.87 17.88 0.38
CA HIS A 307 -14.50 17.01 1.37
C HIS A 307 -13.53 16.58 2.46
N LEU A 308 -12.25 16.37 2.12
CA LEU A 308 -11.22 16.01 3.09
C LEU A 308 -10.89 17.17 4.04
N SER A 309 -11.01 18.43 3.57
CA SER A 309 -10.64 19.62 4.33
C SER A 309 -11.69 20.01 5.38
N ASP A 310 -12.97 19.78 5.08
CA ASP A 310 -14.08 20.12 5.98
C ASP A 310 -14.55 18.91 6.79
N ARG A 311 -14.58 19.03 8.12
CA ARG A 311 -14.94 17.92 9.04
C ARG A 311 -16.37 17.41 8.85
N ARG A 312 -17.31 18.24 8.41
CA ARG A 312 -18.71 17.84 8.18
C ARG A 312 -18.82 17.10 6.86
N LYS A 313 -18.22 17.61 5.80
CA LYS A 313 -18.17 16.97 4.48
C LYS A 313 -17.38 15.66 4.51
N LEU A 314 -16.33 15.57 5.32
CA LEU A 314 -15.57 14.32 5.48
C LEU A 314 -16.47 13.18 5.92
N LYS A 315 -17.38 13.42 6.88
CA LYS A 315 -18.30 12.37 7.36
C LYS A 315 -19.21 11.81 6.27
N SER A 316 -19.53 12.59 5.24
CA SER A 316 -20.42 12.13 4.17
C SER A 316 -19.73 11.25 3.13
N ILE A 317 -18.40 11.16 3.17
CA ILE A 317 -17.61 10.37 2.20
C ILE A 317 -16.86 9.20 2.84
N ILE A 318 -16.87 9.07 4.18
CA ILE A 318 -16.28 7.90 4.84
C ILE A 318 -17.03 6.64 4.41
N ASP A 319 -16.28 5.57 4.20
CA ASP A 319 -16.81 4.25 3.86
C ASP A 319 -17.94 3.88 4.83
N ALA A 320 -19.16 3.75 4.29
CA ALA A 320 -20.35 3.46 5.10
C ALA A 320 -20.28 2.12 5.83
N ARG A 321 -19.36 1.24 5.42
CA ARG A 321 -19.10 -0.06 6.06
C ARG A 321 -18.15 0.04 7.26
N LEU A 322 -17.53 1.20 7.51
CA LEU A 322 -16.68 1.42 8.67
C LEU A 322 -17.53 1.70 9.91
N GLU A 323 -17.52 0.77 10.85
CA GLU A 323 -18.15 0.93 12.16
C GLU A 323 -17.11 1.32 13.23
N GLY A 324 -17.54 2.10 14.23
CA GLY A 324 -16.74 2.34 15.44
C GLY A 324 -15.44 3.14 15.27
N TYR A 325 -15.22 3.85 14.16
CA TYR A 325 -13.97 4.54 13.90
C TYR A 325 -13.76 5.80 14.77
N PRO A 326 -12.52 6.10 15.23
CA PRO A 326 -12.25 7.33 15.97
C PRO A 326 -12.25 8.55 15.03
N SER A 327 -13.25 9.43 15.16
CA SER A 327 -13.40 10.61 14.28
C SER A 327 -12.16 11.52 14.22
N LYS A 328 -11.39 11.63 15.32
CA LYS A 328 -10.14 12.40 15.35
C LYS A 328 -9.05 11.73 14.50
N SER A 329 -8.94 10.41 14.58
CA SER A 329 -7.99 9.61 13.79
C SER A 329 -8.28 9.73 12.30
N VAL A 330 -9.54 9.52 11.90
CA VAL A 330 -10.02 9.69 10.52
C VAL A 330 -9.72 11.10 10.00
N HIS A 331 -9.98 12.13 10.80
CA HIS A 331 -9.69 13.51 10.38
C HIS A 331 -8.19 13.73 10.14
N HIS A 332 -7.31 13.25 11.01
CA HIS A 332 -5.87 13.38 10.80
C HIS A 332 -5.38 12.63 9.56
N VAL A 333 -5.92 11.43 9.28
CA VAL A 333 -5.61 10.69 8.06
C VAL A 333 -6.09 11.45 6.81
N ALA A 334 -7.28 12.09 6.86
CA ALA A 334 -7.77 12.92 5.78
C ALA A 334 -6.90 14.17 5.52
N GLN A 335 -6.41 14.83 6.57
CA GLN A 335 -5.46 15.94 6.43
C GLN A 335 -4.11 15.48 5.85
N LEU A 336 -3.66 14.28 6.23
CA LEU A 336 -2.46 13.70 5.65
C LEU A 336 -2.65 13.38 4.16
N ALA A 337 -3.80 12.85 3.77
CA ALA A 337 -4.14 12.60 2.37
C ALA A 337 -4.14 13.89 1.55
N LEU A 338 -4.71 14.99 2.07
CA LEU A 338 -4.65 16.30 1.43
C LEU A 338 -3.21 16.76 1.16
N ASN A 339 -2.35 16.68 2.18
CA ASN A 339 -0.95 17.08 2.03
C ASN A 339 -0.21 16.21 1.00
N CYS A 340 -0.56 14.93 0.88
CA CYS A 340 0.01 14.04 -0.15
C CYS A 340 -0.49 14.39 -1.56
N LEU A 341 -1.72 14.87 -1.69
CA LEU A 341 -2.38 15.23 -2.94
C LEU A 341 -2.13 16.69 -3.40
N GLU A 342 -1.20 17.39 -2.74
CA GLU A 342 -0.74 18.71 -3.17
C GLU A 342 -0.27 18.69 -4.63
N THR A 343 -0.66 19.73 -5.39
CA THR A 343 -0.30 19.84 -6.82
C THR A 343 1.21 19.94 -6.97
N GLU A 344 1.86 20.76 -6.14
CA GLU A 344 3.29 20.96 -6.21
C GLU A 344 4.06 19.86 -5.44
N PRO A 345 4.95 19.09 -6.11
CA PRO A 345 5.66 17.97 -5.48
C PRO A 345 6.46 18.36 -4.23
N LYS A 346 6.99 19.58 -4.21
CA LYS A 346 7.77 20.12 -3.09
C LYS A 346 6.96 20.31 -1.81
N ASN A 347 5.64 20.53 -1.93
CA ASN A 347 4.75 20.73 -0.79
C ASN A 347 4.28 19.42 -0.16
N ARG A 348 4.41 18.30 -0.88
CA ARG A 348 4.07 16.98 -0.36
C ARG A 348 5.03 16.59 0.77
N PRO A 349 4.60 15.90 1.83
CA PRO A 349 5.49 15.40 2.88
C PRO A 349 6.46 14.34 2.33
N SER A 350 7.47 13.99 3.12
CA SER A 350 8.27 12.78 2.83
C SER A 350 7.53 11.52 3.29
N MET A 351 7.87 10.35 2.73
CA MET A 351 7.30 9.09 3.22
C MET A 351 7.69 8.79 4.67
N GLN A 352 8.88 9.24 5.10
CA GLN A 352 9.31 9.15 6.50
C GLN A 352 8.37 9.94 7.42
N GLU A 353 8.07 11.19 7.06
CA GLU A 353 7.13 12.03 7.80
C GLU A 353 5.72 11.45 7.82
N ILE A 354 5.28 10.82 6.72
CA ILE A 354 4.00 10.11 6.65
C ILE A 354 3.96 8.96 7.66
N VAL A 355 5.02 8.14 7.74
CA VAL A 355 5.12 7.04 8.72
C VAL A 355 4.96 7.57 10.14
N GLU A 356 5.74 8.59 10.51
CA GLU A 356 5.71 9.19 11.85
C GLU A 356 4.32 9.73 12.22
N ARG A 357 3.67 10.42 11.27
CA ARG A 357 2.31 10.95 11.47
C ARG A 357 1.29 9.83 11.66
N LEU A 358 1.35 8.75 10.88
CA LEU A 358 0.43 7.62 11.00
C LEU A 358 0.63 6.81 12.28
N GLU A 359 1.88 6.59 12.69
CA GLU A 359 2.19 5.89 13.96
C GLU A 359 1.72 6.70 15.18
N LYS A 360 1.86 8.03 15.13
CA LYS A 360 1.29 8.93 16.14
C LYS A 360 -0.24 8.85 16.19
N ILE A 361 -0.89 8.72 15.03
CA ILE A 361 -2.35 8.52 14.96
C ILE A 361 -2.73 7.18 15.60
N GLY A 362 -2.01 6.09 15.27
CA GLY A 362 -2.25 4.75 15.81
C GLY A 362 -2.12 4.67 17.32
N SER A 363 -0.99 5.14 17.87
CA SER A 363 -0.74 5.17 19.32
C SER A 363 -1.74 6.03 20.10
N SER A 364 -2.33 7.05 19.49
CA SER A 364 -3.38 7.87 20.12
C SER A 364 -4.74 7.17 20.19
N SER A 365 -4.97 6.13 19.38
CA SER A 365 -6.21 5.37 19.34
C SER A 365 -6.23 4.20 20.33
N GLU A 366 -5.06 3.73 20.77
CA GLU A 366 -4.92 2.59 21.69
C GLU A 366 -5.08 2.95 23.17
N ARG A 367 -4.98 4.24 23.55
CA ARG A 367 -5.17 4.66 24.94
C ARG A 367 -6.64 4.46 25.34
N PRO A 368 -6.96 3.55 26.28
CA PRO A 368 -8.30 3.47 26.83
C PRO A 368 -8.66 4.83 27.44
N ARG A 369 -9.91 5.27 27.26
CA ARG A 369 -10.43 6.36 28.08
C ARG A 369 -10.46 5.84 29.52
N GLU A 370 -9.42 6.12 30.29
CA GLU A 370 -9.54 6.07 31.74
C GLU A 370 -10.73 6.95 32.10
N HIS A 371 -11.76 6.31 32.66
CA HIS A 371 -12.85 7.03 33.29
C HIS A 371 -12.20 7.93 34.33
N ARG A 372 -12.20 9.23 34.04
CA ARG A 372 -11.82 10.27 34.99
C ARG A 372 -12.85 10.20 36.11
N ALA A 373 -12.60 9.34 37.09
CA ALA A 373 -13.31 9.34 38.35
C ALA A 373 -13.15 10.74 38.90
N GLN A 374 -14.26 11.46 39.00
CA GLN A 374 -14.32 12.74 39.67
C GLN A 374 -13.90 12.48 41.12
N SER A 375 -12.64 12.78 41.44
CA SER A 375 -12.20 12.93 42.82
C SER A 375 -12.90 14.18 43.36
N GLY A 376 -14.09 13.98 43.93
CA GLY A 376 -14.77 15.01 44.70
C GLY A 376 -13.86 15.44 45.85
N SER A 377 -13.52 16.73 45.89
CA SER A 377 -12.88 17.35 47.04
C SER A 377 -13.81 17.25 48.25
N PRO A 378 -13.32 16.85 49.44
CA PRO A 378 -14.13 16.87 50.64
C PRO A 378 -14.22 18.31 51.15
N HIS A 379 -15.40 18.93 51.03
CA HIS A 379 -15.73 20.14 51.77
C HIS A 379 -15.84 19.80 53.26
N ALA A 380 -14.90 20.31 54.06
CA ALA A 380 -14.98 20.31 55.51
C ALA A 380 -16.02 21.36 55.96
N VAL A 381 -17.16 20.89 56.47
CA VAL A 381 -18.12 21.72 57.21
C VAL A 381 -18.03 21.32 58.68
N SER A 382 -17.40 22.17 59.48
CA SER A 382 -17.41 22.11 60.93
C SER A 382 -18.76 22.62 61.45
N ARG A 383 -19.55 21.75 62.09
CA ARG A 383 -20.67 22.16 62.94
C ARG A 383 -20.55 21.51 64.32
N ARG A 384 -20.53 22.39 65.32
CA ARG A 384 -20.55 22.12 66.76
C ARG A 384 -21.85 21.41 67.16
N GLY A 385 -21.77 20.70 68.29
CA GLY A 385 -22.73 19.68 68.71
C GLY A 385 -24.06 20.21 69.23
N HIS A 386 -25.02 19.29 69.37
CA HIS A 386 -25.68 18.98 70.64
C HIS A 386 -26.47 17.67 70.51
N GLN A 387 -26.62 17.01 71.67
CA GLN A 387 -27.06 15.63 71.91
C GLN A 387 -28.61 15.45 71.87
N PRO A 388 -29.14 14.21 72.05
CA PRO A 388 -30.37 13.73 71.42
C PRO A 388 -31.58 13.72 72.36
N LEU A 389 -32.78 13.60 71.78
CA LEU A 389 -33.97 13.14 72.50
C LEU A 389 -34.78 12.13 71.67
N GLN A 390 -35.16 11.07 72.35
CA GLN A 390 -35.98 9.95 71.92
C GLN A 390 -37.47 10.36 71.83
N TYR A 391 -38.27 9.68 70.99
CA TYR A 391 -39.26 8.66 71.41
C TYR A 391 -40.44 8.50 70.39
N ARG A 392 -40.81 7.21 70.20
CA ARG A 392 -42.12 6.63 69.84
C ARG A 392 -42.62 6.46 68.38
N SER A 393 -42.72 5.16 68.03
CA SER A 393 -43.54 4.47 67.01
C SER A 393 -45.06 4.51 67.32
N PRO A 394 -45.98 3.72 66.70
CA PRO A 394 -45.93 2.83 65.51
C PRO A 394 -47.18 2.96 64.58
N LEU A 395 -47.22 2.23 63.45
CA LEU A 395 -48.32 1.29 63.09
C LEU A 395 -48.15 0.70 61.67
N HIS A 396 -48.13 -0.64 61.63
CA HIS A 396 -48.35 -1.52 60.48
C HIS A 396 -49.88 -1.66 60.24
N PRO A 397 -50.36 -2.08 59.05
CA PRO A 397 -50.50 -3.53 58.80
C PRO A 397 -50.28 -4.00 57.34
N LYS A 398 -49.84 -5.25 57.20
CA LYS A 398 -50.07 -6.21 56.08
C LYS A 398 -51.33 -7.06 56.44
N PRO A 399 -51.90 -8.01 55.65
CA PRO A 399 -51.34 -8.84 54.55
C PRO A 399 -52.34 -9.03 53.36
N GLU A 400 -52.05 -9.76 52.28
CA GLU A 400 -52.29 -11.22 52.11
C GLU A 400 -51.77 -11.75 50.76
N ALA A 401 -51.60 -13.07 50.71
CA ALA A 401 -51.05 -13.89 49.63
C ALA A 401 -52.15 -14.71 48.92
N THR A 402 -51.85 -15.21 47.72
CA THR A 402 -52.41 -16.36 46.95
C THR A 402 -52.00 -16.12 45.49
N GLU A 403 -51.75 -17.05 44.57
CA GLU A 403 -51.64 -18.51 44.51
C GLU A 403 -50.96 -18.86 43.15
N SER A 404 -50.69 -20.14 42.93
CA SER A 404 -49.79 -20.79 41.97
C SER A 404 -50.42 -21.34 40.65
N TYR A 405 -49.54 -21.65 39.66
CA TYR A 405 -49.63 -22.63 38.52
C TYR A 405 -50.10 -22.14 37.10
N PRO A 406 -49.89 -22.91 35.98
CA PRO A 406 -48.65 -22.97 35.18
C PRO A 406 -48.87 -22.89 33.63
N LEU A 407 -47.77 -23.03 32.86
CA LEU A 407 -47.67 -23.12 31.38
C LEU A 407 -48.55 -24.20 30.70
N PRO A 408 -48.74 -24.10 29.37
CA PRO A 408 -48.62 -25.28 28.52
C PRO A 408 -47.70 -25.10 27.29
N GLN A 409 -47.12 -26.24 26.90
CA GLN A 409 -46.29 -26.50 25.73
C GLN A 409 -47.07 -26.34 24.42
N ARG A 410 -46.36 -25.99 23.34
CA ARG A 410 -46.79 -26.23 21.95
C ARG A 410 -45.91 -27.33 21.35
N SER A 411 -46.57 -28.39 20.92
CA SER A 411 -46.16 -29.30 19.83
C SER A 411 -46.29 -28.61 18.49
#